data_AF-A0AA90NKQ2-F1
#
_entry.id   AF-A0AA90NKQ2-F1
#
_cell.length_a   1.000
_cell.length_b   1.000
_cell.length_c   1.000
_cell.angle_alpha   90.00
_cell.angle_beta   90.00
_cell.angle_gamma   90.00
#
_symmetry.space_group_name_H-M   'P 1'
#
loop_
_entity.id
_entity.type
_entity.pdbx_description
1 polymer ?
#
loop_
_entity_poly.entity_id
_entity_poly.type
_entity_poly.pdbx_seq_one_letter_code
_entity_poly.pdbx_strand_id
1 'polypeptide(L)' 'MTKATISFLNPFKDIVRTITADNGKEFSHHEKISQALSADVYFAHPCSSGSEG' A
#
# COMPACT_ATOMS: atom_id res chain seq x y z
N MET A 1 11.91 0.57 0.10
CA MET A 1 10.71 1.44 0.11
C MET A 1 9.90 1.37 1.40
N THR A 2 9.68 0.18 1.97
CA THR A 2 8.87 -0.05 3.19
C THR A 2 9.19 0.91 4.36
N LYS A 3 10.48 1.05 4.73
CA LYS A 3 10.89 1.91 5.86
C LYS A 3 10.61 3.40 5.63
N ALA A 4 10.81 3.89 4.40
CA ALA A 4 10.52 5.27 4.03
C ALA A 4 9.00 5.55 4.06
N THR A 5 8.20 4.61 3.56
CA THR A 5 6.73 4.70 3.58
C THR A 5 6.20 4.75 5.02
N ILE A 6 6.69 3.87 5.88
CA ILE A 6 6.33 3.87 7.31
C ILE A 6 6.74 5.18 7.95
N SER A 7 7.97 5.65 7.77
CA SER A 7 8.44 6.89 8.39
C SER A 7 7.63 8.11 7.94
N PHE A 8 7.19 8.13 6.68
CA PHE A 8 6.41 9.22 6.12
C PHE A 8 4.95 9.22 6.61
N LEU A 9 4.34 8.04 6.73
CA LEU A 9 2.93 7.88 7.14
C LEU A 9 2.74 7.74 8.66
N ASN A 10 3.79 7.47 9.43
CA ASN A 10 3.74 7.33 10.88
C ASN A 10 3.06 8.52 11.62
N PRO A 11 3.31 9.81 11.28
CA PRO A 11 2.59 10.92 11.93
C PRO A 11 1.08 10.91 11.63
N PHE A 12 0.65 10.21 10.58
CA PHE A 12 -0.75 10.12 10.17
C PHE A 12 -1.38 8.75 10.51
N LYS A 13 -0.69 7.88 11.25
CA LYS A 13 -1.16 6.51 11.51
C LYS A 13 -2.54 6.44 12.18
N ASP A 14 -2.94 7.49 12.91
CA ASP A 14 -4.23 7.56 13.58
C ASP A 14 -5.39 7.88 12.63
N ILE A 15 -5.08 8.59 11.53
CA ILE A 15 -6.07 9.00 10.51
C ILE A 15 -6.04 8.10 9.28
N VAL A 16 -4.94 7.39 9.02
CA VAL A 16 -4.80 6.46 7.90
C VAL A 16 -5.33 5.10 8.33
N ARG A 17 -6.56 4.79 7.90
CA ARG A 17 -7.18 3.46 8.13
C ARG A 17 -6.79 2.44 7.07
N THR A 18 -6.60 2.88 5.83
CA THR A 18 -6.38 2.01 4.67
C THR A 18 -5.38 2.63 3.70
N ILE A 19 -4.59 1.79 3.03
CA ILE A 19 -3.60 2.18 2.02
C ILE A 19 -3.92 1.41 0.74
N THR A 20 -4.07 2.10 -0.39
CA THR A 20 -4.20 1.44 -1.70
C THR A 20 -2.87 1.56 -2.43
N ALA A 21 -2.27 0.42 -2.79
CA ALA A 21 -0.99 0.33 -3.49
C ALA A 21 -1.18 -0.34 -4.85
N ASP A 22 -0.31 -0.07 -5.83
CA ASP A 22 -0.28 -0.89 -7.04
C ASP A 22 0.36 -2.27 -6.75
N ASN A 23 0.12 -3.26 -7.62
CA ASN A 23 0.69 -4.61 -7.48
C ASN A 23 2.20 -4.70 -7.78
N GLY A 24 2.90 -3.56 -7.75
CA GLY A 24 4.34 -3.47 -7.91
C GLY A 24 5.11 -4.22 -6.83
N LYS A 25 6.29 -4.71 -7.20
CA LYS A 25 7.21 -5.45 -6.31
C LYS A 25 7.67 -4.62 -5.10
N GLU A 26 7.54 -3.31 -5.17
CA GLU A 26 7.85 -2.38 -4.08
C GLU A 26 6.94 -2.58 -2.85
N PHE A 27 5.74 -3.13 -3.06
CA PHE A 27 4.76 -3.44 -2.02
C PHE A 27 4.67 -4.93 -1.67
N SER A 28 5.62 -5.76 -2.13
CA SER A 28 5.70 -7.17 -1.71
C SER A 28 5.87 -7.36 -0.20
N HIS A 29 6.23 -6.31 0.55
CA HIS A 29 6.33 -6.29 2.01
C HIS A 29 5.20 -5.50 2.68
N HIS A 30 4.01 -5.45 2.08
CA HIS A 30 2.83 -4.74 2.58
C HIS A 30 2.44 -5.15 4.00
N GLU A 31 2.65 -6.41 4.41
CA GLU A 31 2.39 -6.87 5.78
C GLU A 31 3.14 -6.04 6.83
N LYS A 32 4.41 -5.69 6.57
CA LYS A 32 5.22 -4.85 7.47
C LYS A 32 4.69 -3.42 7.53
N ILE A 33 4.15 -2.91 6.42
CA ILE A 33 3.55 -1.58 6.34
C ILE A 33 2.24 -1.56 7.14
N SER A 34 1.40 -2.58 6.94
CA SER A 34 0.14 -2.75 7.64
C SER A 34 0.33 -2.82 9.15
N GLN A 35 1.26 -3.67 9.62
CA GLN A 35 1.57 -3.80 11.04
C GLN A 35 2.10 -2.51 11.66
N ALA A 36 3.02 -1.82 10.97
CA ALA A 36 3.63 -0.60 11.50
C ALA A 36 2.65 0.58 11.59
N LEU A 37 1.71 0.67 10.65
CA LEU A 37 0.75 1.76 10.56
C LEU A 37 -0.62 1.42 11.16
N SER A 38 -0.86 0.15 11.53
CA SER A 38 -2.20 -0.35 11.91
C SER A 38 -3.26 0.00 10.87
N ALA A 39 -2.90 -0.16 9.60
CA ALA A 39 -3.73 0.18 8.45
C ALA A 39 -3.85 -1.03 7.51
N ASP A 40 -5.02 -1.23 6.93
CA ASP A 40 -5.23 -2.27 5.92
C ASP A 40 -4.60 -1.86 4.59
N VAL A 41 -3.95 -2.79 3.89
CA VAL A 41 -3.34 -2.54 2.58
C VAL A 41 -4.11 -3.29 1.50
N TYR A 42 -4.62 -2.55 0.51
CA TYR A 42 -5.33 -3.07 -0.65
C TYR A 42 -4.49 -2.87 -1.90
N PHE A 43 -4.58 -3.83 -2.82
CA PHE A 43 -3.89 -3.74 -4.10
C PHE A 43 -4.86 -3.30 -5.19
N ALA A 44 -4.50 -2.23 -5.89
CA ALA A 44 -5.19 -1.84 -7.11
C ALA A 44 -5.08 -2.99 -8.09
N HIS A 45 -6.24 -3.41 -8.61
CA HIS A 45 -6.24 -4.33 -9.73
C HIS A 45 -5.52 -3.64 -10.89
N PRO A 46 -4.68 -4.36 -11.66
CA PRO A 46 -4.15 -3.80 -12.89
C PRO A 46 -5.35 -3.29 -13.68
N CYS A 47 -5.35 -1.99 -14.01
CA CYS A 47 -6.40 -1.43 -14.83
C CYS A 47 -6.23 -2.06 -16.22
N SER A 48 -6.91 -3.18 -16.45
CA SER A 48 -7.18 -3.68 -17.79
C SER A 48 -8.07 -2.64 -18.46
N SER A 49 -7.45 -1.59 -19.01
CA SER A 49 -8.02 -0.90 -20.14
C SER A 49 -8.32 -1.98 -21.16
N GLY A 50 -9.59 -2.14 -21.53
CA GLY A 50 -10.01 -3.14 -22.49
C GLY A 50 -9.17 -3.09 -23.76
N SER A 51 -8.28 -4.05 -23.87
CA SER A 51 -7.74 -4.59 -25.12
C SER A 51 -7.50 -6.06 -24.85
N GLU A 52 -8.61 -6.76 -24.59
CA GLU A 52 -8.79 -8.04 -25.25
C GLU A 52 -9.05 -7.68 -26.72
N GLY A 53 -8.00 -7.83 -27.53
CA GLY A 53 -8.00 -7.78 -28.98
C GLY A 53 -7.03 -8.84 -29.45
#